data_AF-A0A834WKJ7-F1
#
_entry.id   AF-A0A834WKJ7-F1
#
_cell.length_a   1.000
_cell.length_b   1.000
_cell.length_c   1.000
_cell.angle_alpha   90.00
_cell.angle_beta   90.00
_cell.angle_gamma   90.00
#
_symmetry.space_group_name_H-M   'P 1'
#
loop_
_entity.id
_entity.type
_entity.pdbx_description
1 polymer ?
#
loop_
_entity_poly.entity_id
_entity_poly.type
_entity_poly.pdbx_seq_one_letter_code
_entity_poly.pdbx_strand_id
1 'polypeptide(L)'
;MGGRIHNSTNDGKGPDVFRLHSQNMHLMGDLLPGVEETPRFSQLYIYDTDNEVFNQMRNASSSATKNPCDASVVMQLSQMLDSINPLVKVFRSVKDHPSLSSRDSLRLKLIKKSTTDARIYNLPTADEIAALIVGDFDPENV
;
A
#
# COMPACT_ATOMS: atom_id res chain seq x y z
N MET A 1 -5.31 -1.47 3.43
CA MET A 1 -6.33 -0.53 2.92
C MET A 1 -7.06 0.07 4.11
N GLY A 2 -7.30 1.37 4.12
CA GLY A 2 -7.92 2.08 5.22
C GLY A 2 -8.81 3.20 4.71
N GLY A 3 -9.86 3.51 5.44
CA GLY A 3 -10.81 4.57 5.13
C GLY A 3 -11.69 4.85 6.34
N ARG A 4 -12.32 6.03 6.37
CA ARG A 4 -13.18 6.40 7.50
C ARG A 4 -14.50 5.63 7.38
N ILE A 5 -14.75 4.72 8.32
CA ILE A 5 -16.00 3.96 8.38
C ILE A 5 -17.08 4.82 9.01
N HIS A 6 -18.26 4.87 8.38
CA HIS A 6 -19.43 5.55 8.90
C HIS A 6 -20.38 4.53 9.53
N ASN A 7 -20.43 4.51 10.86
CA ASN A 7 -21.21 3.54 11.61
C ASN A 7 -22.68 3.96 11.81
N SER A 8 -23.08 5.15 11.33
CA SER A 8 -24.39 5.73 11.64
C SER A 8 -25.55 5.20 10.77
N THR A 9 -25.32 4.20 9.91
CA THR A 9 -26.29 3.82 8.85
C THR A 9 -27.01 2.49 9.09
N ASN A 10 -26.74 1.82 10.21
CA ASN A 10 -27.35 0.51 10.57
C ASN A 10 -28.31 0.59 11.76
N ASP A 11 -28.96 1.73 11.96
CA ASP A 11 -29.95 1.93 13.03
C ASP A 11 -31.40 1.57 12.60
N GLY A 12 -31.60 1.12 11.35
CA GLY A 12 -32.89 0.70 10.80
C GLY A 12 -33.12 -0.82 10.78
N LYS A 13 -34.34 -1.25 10.39
CA LYS A 13 -34.72 -2.68 10.21
C LYS A 13 -34.21 -3.31 8.90
N GLY A 14 -33.36 -2.60 8.16
CA GLY A 14 -32.83 -3.06 6.88
C GLY A 14 -31.57 -3.93 7.04
N PRO A 15 -31.10 -4.57 5.96
CA PRO A 15 -29.83 -5.27 5.96
C PRO A 15 -28.68 -4.33 6.34
N ASP A 16 -27.68 -4.86 7.06
CA ASP A 16 -26.50 -4.11 7.46
C ASP A 16 -25.73 -3.56 6.25
N VAL A 17 -25.45 -2.27 6.25
CA VAL A 17 -24.67 -1.59 5.20
C VAL A 17 -23.34 -1.10 5.75
N PHE A 18 -22.25 -1.63 5.21
CA PHE A 18 -20.92 -1.11 5.46
C PHE A 18 -20.65 0.13 4.59
N ARG A 19 -20.47 1.30 5.21
CA ARG A 19 -20.25 2.57 4.51
C ARG A 19 -18.87 3.14 4.77
N LEU A 20 -18.06 3.27 3.72
CA LEU A 20 -16.76 3.98 3.74
C LEU A 20 -16.93 5.39 3.18
N HIS A 21 -16.40 6.40 3.87
CA HIS A 21 -16.42 7.79 3.41
C HIS A 21 -15.15 8.11 2.58
N SER A 22 -15.32 8.86 1.49
CA SER A 22 -14.22 9.46 0.69
C SER A 22 -13.37 8.44 -0.09
N GLN A 23 -12.06 8.65 -0.17
CA GLN A 23 -11.11 7.80 -0.87
C GLN A 23 -10.60 6.67 0.03
N ASN A 24 -10.54 5.46 -0.53
CA ASN A 24 -9.76 4.38 0.06
C ASN A 24 -8.28 4.74 -0.02
N MET A 25 -7.59 4.70 1.11
CA MET A 25 -6.16 4.99 1.20
C MET A 25 -5.39 3.72 1.56
N HIS A 26 -4.17 3.61 1.05
CA HIS A 26 -3.23 2.64 1.60
C HIS A 26 -2.71 3.19 2.93
N LEU A 27 -3.14 2.58 4.03
CA LEU A 27 -2.48 2.79 5.31
C LEU A 27 -1.14 2.05 5.24
N MET A 28 -0.07 2.80 5.04
CA MET A 28 1.29 2.31 5.27
C MET A 28 1.58 2.43 6.77
N GLY A 29 2.36 1.48 7.29
CA GLY A 29 2.82 1.53 8.68
C GLY A 29 3.75 2.71 8.95
N ASP A 30 4.32 2.71 10.15
CA ASP A 30 5.23 3.78 10.57
C ASP A 30 6.43 3.92 9.61
N LEU A 31 6.91 5.16 9.46
CA LEU A 31 8.05 5.48 8.58
C LEU A 31 9.36 4.86 9.07
N LEU A 32 9.45 4.57 10.37
CA LEU A 32 10.57 3.91 11.01
C LEU A 32 10.11 2.62 11.66
N PRO A 33 10.97 1.59 11.76
CA PRO A 33 10.67 0.41 12.54
C PRO A 33 10.52 0.76 14.02
N GLY A 34 9.72 -0.02 14.75
CA GLY A 34 9.69 0.02 16.20
C GLY A 34 11.04 -0.36 16.83
N VAL A 35 11.16 -0.15 18.14
CA VAL A 35 12.35 -0.54 18.90
C VAL A 35 12.55 -2.06 18.78
N GLU A 36 13.75 -2.49 18.36
CA GLU A 36 14.10 -3.89 18.07
C GLU A 36 13.31 -4.56 16.93
N GLU A 37 12.52 -3.80 16.17
CA GLU A 37 11.82 -4.34 15.00
C GLU A 37 12.69 -4.36 13.75
N THR A 38 12.42 -5.34 12.90
CA THR A 38 13.03 -5.41 11.57
C THR A 38 12.32 -4.43 10.63
N PRO A 39 13.05 -3.60 9.86
CA PRO A 39 12.42 -2.71 8.89
C PRO A 39 11.69 -3.52 7.83
N ARG A 40 10.50 -3.06 7.42
CA ARG A 40 9.65 -3.71 6.40
C ARG A 40 9.09 -2.71 5.41
N PHE A 41 8.72 -3.19 4.22
CA PHE A 41 8.06 -2.39 3.18
C PHE A 41 8.83 -1.08 2.88
N SER A 42 8.19 0.08 3.04
CA SER A 42 8.80 1.39 2.78
C SER A 42 9.94 1.75 3.74
N GLN A 43 9.98 1.15 4.94
CA GLN A 43 11.03 1.42 5.93
C GLN A 43 12.40 1.00 5.40
N LEU A 44 12.46 0.03 4.47
CA LEU A 44 13.70 -0.45 3.84
C LEU A 44 14.43 0.66 3.04
N TYR A 45 13.70 1.69 2.61
CA TYR A 45 14.27 2.83 1.88
C TYR A 45 14.57 4.04 2.78
N ILE A 46 14.25 3.96 4.07
CA ILE A 46 14.36 5.07 5.03
C ILE A 46 15.35 4.72 6.15
N TYR A 47 15.22 3.54 6.73
CA TYR A 47 15.98 3.07 7.88
C TYR A 47 17.23 2.30 7.45
N ASP A 48 18.36 2.60 8.09
CA ASP A 48 19.63 1.88 7.93
C ASP A 48 19.94 1.48 6.48
N THR A 49 20.04 2.49 5.61
CA THR A 49 20.26 2.31 4.17
C THR A 49 21.60 1.65 3.87
N ASP A 50 22.57 1.73 4.79
CA ASP A 50 23.88 1.12 4.64
C ASP A 50 23.78 -0.42 4.65
N ASN A 51 22.80 -0.96 5.38
CA ASN A 51 22.49 -2.39 5.42
C ASN A 51 21.21 -2.76 4.66
N GLU A 52 20.76 -1.92 3.72
CA GLU A 52 19.48 -2.11 3.02
C GLU A 52 19.38 -3.48 2.34
N VAL A 53 20.41 -3.92 1.61
CA VAL A 53 20.39 -5.21 0.90
C VAL A 53 20.21 -6.37 1.89
N PHE A 54 20.92 -6.33 3.02
CA PHE A 54 20.78 -7.34 4.07
C PHE A 54 19.38 -7.31 4.69
N ASN A 55 18.86 -6.11 4.98
CA ASN A 55 17.52 -5.91 5.52
C ASN A 55 16.44 -6.44 4.55
N GLN A 56 16.59 -6.21 3.25
CA GLN A 56 15.69 -6.76 2.22
C GLN A 56 15.78 -8.28 2.14
N MET A 57 16.99 -8.85 2.12
CA MET A 57 17.20 -10.29 2.07
C MET A 57 16.62 -11.00 3.30
N ARG A 58 16.76 -10.42 4.49
CA ARG A 58 16.16 -10.91 5.73
C ARG A 58 14.64 -10.95 5.66
N ASN A 59 14.01 -9.98 4.99
CA ASN A 59 12.57 -9.97 4.77
C ASN A 59 12.10 -10.93 3.67
N ALA A 60 12.92 -11.12 2.62
CA ALA A 60 12.60 -11.99 1.50
C ALA A 60 12.80 -13.48 1.83
N SER A 61 13.74 -13.79 2.73
CA SER A 61 14.05 -15.16 3.12
C SER A 61 13.09 -15.62 4.22
N SER A 62 12.05 -16.35 3.84
CA SER A 62 11.25 -17.09 4.83
C SER A 62 12.08 -18.24 5.40
N SER A 63 11.91 -18.54 6.70
CA SER A 63 12.58 -19.65 7.40
C SER A 63 12.41 -21.04 6.71
N ALA A 64 11.46 -21.16 5.76
CA ALA A 64 11.10 -22.41 5.09
C ALA A 64 11.76 -22.62 3.70
N THR A 65 12.39 -21.61 3.09
CA THR A 65 12.91 -21.74 1.72
C THR A 65 14.36 -22.22 1.71
N LYS A 66 14.60 -23.40 1.13
CA LYS A 66 15.93 -24.01 0.94
C LYS A 66 16.87 -23.24 -0.01
N ASN A 67 16.36 -22.22 -0.69
CA ASN A 67 17.11 -21.42 -1.64
C ASN A 67 17.47 -20.08 -1.00
N PRO A 68 18.76 -19.79 -0.76
CA PRO A 68 19.19 -18.50 -0.26
C PRO A 68 18.87 -17.42 -1.29
N CYS A 69 18.38 -16.27 -0.82
CA CYS A 69 18.18 -15.10 -1.66
C CYS A 69 19.54 -14.60 -2.16
N ASP A 70 19.68 -14.31 -3.46
CA ASP A 70 20.95 -13.82 -4.03
C ASP A 70 21.09 -12.32 -3.82
N ALA A 71 22.11 -11.92 -3.07
CA ALA A 71 22.43 -10.52 -2.77
C ALA A 71 22.65 -9.68 -4.04
N SER A 72 23.24 -10.26 -5.10
CA SER A 72 23.49 -9.57 -6.35
C SER A 72 22.19 -9.21 -7.06
N VAL A 73 21.21 -10.12 -7.04
CA VAL A 73 19.89 -9.88 -7.63
C VAL A 73 19.14 -8.80 -6.84
N VAL A 74 19.14 -8.87 -5.51
CA VAL A 74 18.51 -7.85 -4.66
C VAL A 74 19.13 -6.47 -4.92
N MET A 75 20.46 -6.38 -4.99
CA MET A 75 21.16 -5.13 -5.28
C MET A 75 20.80 -4.55 -6.65
N GLN A 76 20.76 -5.38 -7.69
CA GLN A 76 20.37 -4.95 -9.04
C GLN A 76 18.93 -4.47 -9.10
N LEU A 77 17.99 -5.16 -8.43
CA LEU A 77 16.60 -4.74 -8.35
C LEU A 77 16.45 -3.42 -7.59
N SER A 78 17.18 -3.23 -6.49
CA SER A 78 17.18 -1.96 -5.76
C SER A 78 17.69 -0.82 -6.62
N GLN A 79 18.80 -0.99 -7.34
CA GLN A 79 19.33 0.02 -8.27
C GLN A 79 18.36 0.35 -9.40
N MET A 80 17.71 -0.68 -9.97
CA MET A 80 16.68 -0.49 -10.99
C MET A 80 15.52 0.34 -10.43
N LEU A 81 15.01 -0.01 -9.23
CA LEU A 81 13.93 0.72 -8.59
C LEU A 81 14.33 2.15 -8.23
N ASP A 82 15.56 2.39 -7.80
CA ASP A 82 16.09 3.72 -7.51
C ASP A 82 16.13 4.61 -8.75
N SER A 83 16.46 4.04 -9.90
CA SER A 83 16.51 4.80 -11.15
C SER A 83 15.12 5.12 -11.69
N ILE A 84 14.21 4.13 -11.69
CA ILE A 84 12.92 4.20 -12.39
C ILE A 84 11.78 4.69 -11.50
N ASN A 85 11.70 4.23 -10.25
CA ASN A 85 10.50 4.41 -9.41
C ASN A 85 10.55 5.75 -8.64
N PRO A 86 9.70 6.74 -9.00
CA PRO A 86 9.70 8.03 -8.32
C PRO A 86 9.29 7.91 -6.84
N LEU A 87 8.51 6.89 -6.45
CA LEU A 87 8.10 6.69 -5.06
C LEU A 87 9.29 6.34 -4.18
N VAL A 88 10.23 5.54 -4.69
CA VAL A 88 11.45 5.18 -3.95
C VAL A 88 12.28 6.42 -3.67
N LYS A 89 12.40 7.34 -4.64
CA LYS A 89 13.06 8.63 -4.45
C LYS A 89 12.40 9.47 -3.36
N VAL A 90 11.06 9.49 -3.32
CA VAL A 90 10.31 10.18 -2.26
C VAL A 90 10.60 9.55 -0.90
N PHE A 91 10.53 8.22 -0.76
CA PHE A 91 10.86 7.56 0.51
C PHE A 91 12.30 7.84 0.95
N ARG A 92 13.27 7.76 0.04
CA ARG A 92 14.66 8.10 0.36
C ARG A 92 14.84 9.56 0.77
N SER A 93 14.10 10.50 0.18
CA SER A 93 14.16 11.91 0.60
C SER A 93 13.63 12.15 2.01
N VAL A 94 12.76 11.27 2.51
CA VAL A 94 12.24 11.34 3.89
C VAL A 94 13.35 11.04 4.91
N LYS A 95 14.31 10.17 4.57
CA LYS A 95 15.44 9.82 5.44
C LYS A 95 16.20 11.05 5.93
N ASP A 96 16.48 11.97 5.01
CA ASP A 96 17.29 13.16 5.29
C ASP A 96 16.44 14.33 5.83
N HIS A 97 15.15 14.11 6.06
CA HIS A 97 14.25 15.14 6.53
C HIS A 97 14.48 15.40 8.04
N PRO A 98 14.73 16.65 8.47
CA PRO A 98 15.10 16.97 9.86
C PRO A 98 14.01 16.58 10.87
N SER A 99 12.75 16.59 10.44
CA SER A 99 11.63 16.20 11.30
C SER A 99 11.58 14.71 11.64
N LEU A 100 12.32 13.87 10.90
CA LEU A 100 12.42 12.44 11.19
C LEU A 100 13.20 12.22 12.50
N SER A 101 14.17 13.08 12.79
CA SER A 101 14.99 13.03 14.02
C SER A 101 14.39 13.83 15.18
N SER A 102 13.57 14.85 14.91
CA SER A 102 13.07 15.79 15.93
C SER A 102 11.88 15.28 16.76
N ARG A 103 11.41 14.03 16.54
CA ARG A 103 10.18 13.47 17.14
C ARG A 103 8.90 14.23 16.79
N ASP A 104 8.94 15.14 15.82
CA ASP A 104 7.73 15.73 15.26
C ASP A 104 6.92 14.69 14.47
N SER A 105 5.60 14.83 14.45
CA SER A 105 4.74 13.89 13.73
C SER A 105 4.86 14.08 12.20
N LEU A 106 5.79 13.37 11.58
CA LEU A 106 5.93 13.33 10.12
C LEU A 106 4.94 12.33 9.52
N ARG A 107 4.22 12.73 8.47
CA ARG A 107 3.30 11.86 7.73
C ARG A 107 3.52 12.00 6.24
N LEU A 108 3.85 10.89 5.57
CA LEU A 108 3.90 10.83 4.12
C LEU A 108 2.52 10.47 3.56
N LYS A 109 2.04 11.23 2.57
CA LYS A 109 0.76 10.97 1.89
C LYS A 109 0.96 10.92 0.39
N LEU A 110 0.59 9.80 -0.23
CA LEU A 110 0.53 9.68 -1.68
C LEU A 110 -0.81 10.26 -2.15
N ILE A 111 -0.76 11.45 -2.75
CA ILE A 111 -1.95 12.12 -3.26
C ILE A 111 -2.02 11.86 -4.76
N LYS A 112 -2.99 11.05 -5.19
CA LYS A 112 -3.30 10.88 -6.61
C LYS A 112 -4.04 12.13 -7.09
N LYS A 113 -3.45 12.87 -8.01
CA LYS A 113 -4.14 13.96 -8.72
C LYS A 113 -5.02 13.34 -9.80
N SER A 114 -6.32 13.20 -9.59
CA SER A 114 -7.23 12.78 -10.66
C SER A 114 -7.54 13.99 -11.54
N THR A 115 -7.43 13.82 -12.85
CA THR A 115 -7.93 14.76 -13.86
C THR A 115 -9.43 14.57 -14.13
N THR A 116 -9.98 13.45 -13.69
CA THR A 116 -11.41 13.10 -13.72
C THR A 116 -12.07 13.31 -12.36
N ASP A 117 -13.40 13.48 -12.36
CA ASP A 117 -14.20 13.65 -11.15
C ASP A 117 -13.91 12.51 -10.15
N ALA A 118 -13.67 12.86 -8.89
CA ALA A 118 -13.36 11.90 -7.82
C ALA A 118 -14.59 11.10 -7.36
N ARG A 119 -15.77 11.41 -7.92
CA ARG A 119 -16.99 10.64 -7.71
C ARG A 119 -16.87 9.26 -8.38
N ILE A 120 -17.41 8.26 -7.69
CA ILE A 120 -17.62 6.92 -8.23
C ILE A 120 -18.47 7.09 -9.51
N TYR A 121 -18.20 6.32 -10.56
CA TYR A 121 -18.76 6.45 -11.93
C TYR A 121 -18.05 7.44 -12.88
N ASN A 122 -16.72 7.35 -12.98
CA ASN A 122 -16.06 7.85 -14.20
C ASN A 122 -16.39 6.91 -15.37
N LEU A 123 -16.67 7.47 -16.55
CA LEU A 123 -16.77 6.66 -17.77
C LEU A 123 -15.46 5.88 -17.95
N PRO A 124 -15.51 4.57 -18.29
CA PRO A 124 -14.32 3.79 -18.52
C PRO A 124 -13.51 4.40 -19.66
N THR A 125 -12.21 4.57 -19.44
CA THR A 125 -11.26 5.04 -20.46
C THR A 125 -10.64 3.91 -21.29
N ALA A 126 -11.02 2.66 -21.00
CA ALA A 126 -10.60 1.46 -21.73
C ALA A 126 -11.81 0.81 -22.39
N ASP A 127 -11.63 0.26 -23.59
CA ASP A 127 -12.68 -0.36 -24.42
C ASP A 127 -13.22 -1.71 -23.90
N GLU A 128 -12.78 -2.16 -22.72
CA GLU A 128 -13.27 -3.39 -22.11
C GLU A 128 -14.17 -3.09 -20.90
N ILE A 129 -15.45 -3.40 -21.03
CA ILE A 129 -16.43 -3.44 -19.94
C ILE A 129 -16.62 -4.91 -19.55
N ALA A 130 -16.17 -5.30 -18.36
CA ALA A 130 -16.55 -6.57 -17.75
C ALA A 130 -17.65 -6.33 -16.71
N ALA A 131 -18.85 -6.90 -16.94
CA ALA A 131 -19.92 -6.97 -15.96
C ALA A 131 -20.09 -8.43 -15.54
N LEU A 132 -19.96 -8.72 -14.23
CA LEU A 132 -20.32 -10.01 -13.65
C LEU A 132 -21.71 -9.87 -13.02
N ILE A 133 -22.71 -10.50 -13.64
CA ILE A 133 -24.04 -10.68 -13.06
C ILE A 133 -24.07 -12.10 -12.50
N VAL A 134 -24.15 -12.21 -11.17
CA VAL A 134 -24.49 -13.48 -10.53
C VAL A 134 -26.00 -13.46 -10.28
N GLY A 135 -26.71 -14.31 -11.01
CA GLY A 135 -28.10 -14.67 -10.74
C GLY A 135 -28.23 -16.18 -10.87
N ASP A 136 -28.80 -16.83 -9.86
CA ASP A 136 -29.28 -18.20 -9.99
C ASP A 136 -30.39 -18.19 -11.05
N PHE A 137 -30.14 -18.87 -12.16
CA PHE A 137 -31.17 -19.21 -13.13
C PHE A 137 -31.62 -20.64 -12.84
N ASP A 138 -32.46 -20.81 -11.82
CA ASP A 138 -33.33 -21.98 -11.74
C ASP A 138 -34.74 -21.59 -12.20
N PRO A 139 -35.12 -21.89 -13.45
CA PRO A 139 -36.47 -21.73 -13.94
C PRO A 139 -37.27 -23.04 -13.78
N GLU A 140 -37.32 -23.62 -12.59
CA GLU A 140 -38.22 -24.77 -12.31
C GLU A 140 -38.72 -24.67 -10.88
N ASN A 141 -39.85 -23.99 -10.68
CA ASN A 141 -41.00 -24.45 -9.89
C ASN A 141 -42.06 -23.34 -9.84
N VAL A 142 -43.04 -23.48 -10.74
CA VAL A 142 -44.40 -22.94 -10.61
C VAL A 142 -45.11 -23.64 -9.46
#